data_AF-A0A1H9W3X4-F1
#
_entry.id   AF-A0A1H9W3X4-F1
#
_cell.length_a   1.000
_cell.length_b   1.000
_cell.length_c   1.000
_cell.angle_alpha   90.00
_cell.angle_beta   90.00
_cell.angle_gamma   90.00
#
_symmetry.space_group_name_H-M   'P 1'
#
loop_
_entity.id
_entity.type
_entity.pdbx_description
1 polymer ?
#
loop_
_entity_poly.entity_id
_entity_poly.type
_entity_poly.pdbx_seq_one_letter_code
_entity_poly.pdbx_strand_id
1 'polypeptide(L)'
;MAIRRVPTRAGDEAWLVTGYDQVKALLADRRLGRGHPGPDNAPRFTSSVVLGKPHKATAQQEIEKHALMRRMLAPEFSAKRMESMRPRVRHLVNDLLDDLVRQGQPADFRKAVSFPLPVLVICELLGVPADDVISPHDPGSTRTPVSRRSRSSAPACCSRATRRPSPRSTVAAIDRAVMLLSIHPGQWQTPEDPDAVPAVSTVVLPVANPHLSFGHGFRSCVGAPLARVELAETLEALVTRFTAFGLAGDLSTLSRRTEQLVGGVAQLPVRWTEA
;
A
#
# COMPACT_ATOMS: atom_id res chain seq x y z
N MET A 1 -26.11 -5.92 2.03
CA MET A 1 -26.28 -4.45 1.86
C MET A 1 -24.93 -3.81 1.56
N ALA A 2 -24.84 -2.96 0.52
CA ALA A 2 -23.58 -2.35 0.06
C ALA A 2 -23.08 -1.15 0.89
N ILE A 3 -23.92 -0.62 1.79
CA ILE A 3 -23.61 0.49 2.69
C ILE A 3 -24.12 0.10 4.08
N ARG A 4 -23.27 0.20 5.11
CA ARG A 4 -23.65 -0.08 6.51
C ARG A 4 -22.82 0.71 7.51
N ARG A 5 -23.30 0.89 8.73
CA ARG A 5 -22.56 1.54 9.81
C ARG A 5 -21.63 0.54 10.50
N VAL A 6 -20.41 0.95 10.82
CA VAL A 6 -19.39 0.14 11.51
C VAL A 6 -18.57 1.01 12.48
N PRO A 7 -18.06 0.47 13.59
CA PRO A 7 -17.09 1.18 14.42
C PRO A 7 -15.72 1.25 13.74
N THR A 8 -14.99 2.34 13.94
CA THR A 8 -13.59 2.50 13.52
C THR A 8 -12.62 1.97 14.57
N ARG A 9 -11.31 1.94 14.25
CA ARG A 9 -10.27 1.59 15.25
C ARG A 9 -10.12 2.64 16.35
N ALA A 10 -10.62 3.85 16.13
CA ALA A 10 -10.64 4.90 17.14
C ALA A 10 -11.89 4.83 18.04
N GLY A 11 -12.85 3.95 17.72
CA GLY A 11 -14.13 3.83 18.43
C GLY A 11 -15.25 4.71 17.86
N ASP A 12 -14.94 5.59 16.92
CA ASP A 12 -15.94 6.44 16.25
C ASP A 12 -16.80 5.64 15.27
N GLU A 13 -17.98 6.16 14.92
CA GLU A 13 -18.84 5.52 13.92
C GLU A 13 -18.47 5.94 12.48
N ALA A 14 -18.50 4.95 11.59
CA ALA A 14 -18.22 5.10 10.17
C ALA A 14 -19.26 4.42 9.29
N TRP A 15 -19.35 4.85 8.02
CA TRP A 15 -20.05 4.15 6.96
C TRP A 15 -19.08 3.28 6.17
N LEU A 16 -19.30 1.98 6.12
CA LEU A 16 -18.60 1.05 5.24
C LEU A 16 -19.37 0.91 3.93
N VAL A 17 -18.71 1.21 2.81
CA VAL A 17 -19.23 1.07 1.45
C VAL A 17 -18.44 0.00 0.71
N THR A 18 -19.15 -1.02 0.23
CA THR A 18 -18.57 -2.21 -0.41
C THR A 18 -19.05 -2.43 -1.84
N GLY A 19 -20.11 -1.74 -2.28
CA GLY A 19 -20.61 -1.83 -3.65
C GLY A 19 -19.72 -1.08 -4.65
N TYR A 20 -19.35 -1.74 -5.74
CA TYR A 20 -18.41 -1.20 -6.74
C TYR A 20 -18.83 0.17 -7.28
N ASP A 21 -20.07 0.31 -7.77
CA ASP A 21 -20.54 1.56 -8.38
C ASP A 21 -20.63 2.69 -7.35
N GLN A 22 -21.05 2.37 -6.11
CA GLN A 22 -21.09 3.33 -5.02
C GLN A 22 -19.68 3.79 -4.63
N VAL A 23 -18.72 2.86 -4.49
CA VAL A 23 -17.32 3.21 -4.21
C VAL A 23 -16.74 4.07 -5.33
N LYS A 24 -16.95 3.70 -6.59
CA LYS A 24 -16.46 4.45 -7.75
C LYS A 24 -17.02 5.87 -7.79
N ALA A 25 -18.33 6.03 -7.58
CA ALA A 25 -18.99 7.33 -7.52
C ALA A 25 -18.47 8.20 -6.37
N LEU A 26 -18.34 7.63 -5.17
CA LEU A 26 -17.82 8.34 -4.00
C LEU A 26 -16.35 8.76 -4.19
N LEU A 27 -15.50 7.91 -4.76
CA LEU A 27 -14.10 8.27 -5.06
C LEU A 27 -13.97 9.44 -6.05
N ALA A 28 -14.96 9.63 -6.93
CA ALA A 28 -15.00 10.76 -7.86
C ALA A 28 -15.60 12.04 -7.24
N ASP A 29 -16.31 11.94 -6.11
CA ASP A 29 -17.02 13.06 -5.49
C ASP A 29 -16.04 13.98 -4.73
N ARG A 30 -15.93 15.23 -5.20
CA ARG A 30 -15.03 16.25 -4.64
C ARG A 30 -15.50 16.79 -3.28
N ARG A 31 -16.75 16.53 -2.89
CA ARG A 31 -17.26 16.86 -1.55
C ARG A 31 -16.61 15.97 -0.48
N LEU A 32 -16.05 14.83 -0.87
CA LEU A 32 -15.35 13.92 0.03
C LEU A 32 -13.87 14.31 0.13
N GLY A 33 -13.33 14.30 1.34
CA GLY A 33 -11.92 14.66 1.57
C GLY A 33 -11.34 14.09 2.86
N ARG A 34 -10.19 14.61 3.27
CA ARG A 34 -9.61 14.38 4.61
C ARG A 34 -9.46 15.67 5.40
N GLY A 35 -9.92 16.80 4.86
CA GLY A 35 -9.98 18.10 5.49
C GLY A 35 -11.20 18.22 6.39
N HIS A 36 -11.02 18.81 7.56
CA HIS A 36 -12.13 19.16 8.45
C HIS A 36 -11.89 20.54 9.11
N PRO A 37 -12.89 21.45 9.17
CA PRO A 37 -12.71 22.78 9.78
C PRO A 37 -12.35 22.74 11.28
N GLY A 38 -12.88 21.75 12.01
CA GLY A 38 -12.59 21.50 13.42
C GLY A 38 -12.09 20.07 13.64
N PRO A 39 -10.83 19.73 13.30
CA PRO A 39 -10.36 18.35 13.22
C PRO A 39 -10.31 17.62 14.57
N ASP A 40 -10.35 18.36 15.68
CA ASP A 40 -10.45 17.79 17.03
C ASP A 40 -11.82 17.16 17.32
N ASN A 41 -12.87 17.65 16.67
CA ASN A 41 -14.25 17.18 16.83
C ASN A 41 -14.67 16.23 15.69
N ALA A 42 -13.74 15.86 14.82
CA ALA A 42 -14.02 15.03 13.67
C ALA A 42 -13.87 13.54 14.04
N PRO A 43 -14.73 12.65 13.52
CA PRO A 43 -14.59 11.22 13.72
C PRO A 43 -13.28 10.73 13.08
N ARG A 44 -12.61 9.82 13.77
CA ARG A 44 -11.31 9.27 13.41
C ARG A 44 -11.44 7.84 12.92
N PHE A 45 -10.64 7.48 11.93
CA PHE A 45 -10.59 6.10 11.44
C PHE A 45 -9.65 5.21 12.28
N THR A 46 -8.55 5.79 12.74
CA THR A 46 -7.50 5.11 13.51
C THR A 46 -6.94 6.08 14.55
N SER A 47 -6.27 5.56 15.58
CA SER A 47 -5.58 6.37 16.58
C SER A 47 -4.26 6.96 16.08
N SER A 48 -3.81 6.61 14.85
CA SER A 48 -2.59 7.17 14.25
C SER A 48 -2.65 8.70 14.17
N VAL A 49 -1.61 9.37 14.66
CA VAL A 49 -1.48 10.84 14.58
C VAL A 49 -1.41 11.32 13.12
N VAL A 50 -0.83 10.51 12.22
CA VAL A 50 -0.62 10.86 10.81
C VAL A 50 -1.82 10.51 9.94
N LEU A 51 -2.45 9.36 10.17
CA LEU A 51 -3.51 8.82 9.30
C LEU A 51 -4.91 8.90 9.91
N GLY A 52 -5.01 9.14 11.22
CA GLY A 52 -6.24 9.04 11.99
C GLY A 52 -6.99 10.35 12.15
N LYS A 53 -6.28 11.48 12.28
CA LYS A 53 -6.89 12.80 12.45
C LYS A 53 -6.99 13.53 11.09
N PRO A 54 -8.17 14.06 10.73
CA PRO A 54 -8.29 14.98 9.60
C PRO A 54 -7.35 16.17 9.74
N HIS A 55 -6.85 16.69 8.62
CA HIS A 55 -6.06 17.92 8.66
C HIS A 55 -7.01 19.13 8.67
N LYS A 56 -6.59 20.22 9.31
CA LYS A 56 -7.38 21.45 9.34
C LYS A 56 -7.41 22.06 7.92
N ALA A 57 -8.54 21.93 7.24
CA ALA A 57 -8.76 22.46 5.91
C ALA A 57 -10.27 22.49 5.60
N THR A 58 -10.70 23.44 4.78
CA THR A 58 -11.99 23.33 4.09
C THR A 58 -11.87 22.38 2.89
N ALA A 59 -13.00 21.88 2.39
CA ALA A 59 -13.02 21.05 1.19
C ALA A 59 -12.36 21.76 -0.01
N GLN A 60 -12.62 23.07 -0.17
CA GLN A 60 -12.04 23.88 -1.25
C GLN A 60 -10.51 23.99 -1.13
N GLN A 61 -10.00 24.27 0.08
CA GLN A 61 -8.55 24.34 0.34
C GLN A 61 -7.86 22.99 0.06
N GLU A 62 -8.49 21.88 0.44
CA GLU A 62 -7.96 20.55 0.15
C GLU A 62 -7.90 20.28 -1.35
N ILE A 63 -8.95 20.64 -2.08
CA ILE A 63 -9.03 20.49 -3.54
C ILE A 63 -7.91 21.28 -4.23
N GLU A 64 -7.72 22.54 -3.87
CA GLU A 64 -6.70 23.42 -4.47
C GLU A 64 -5.29 22.91 -4.16
N LYS A 65 -5.03 22.56 -2.90
CA LYS A 65 -3.76 21.97 -2.47
C LYS A 65 -3.47 20.66 -3.20
N HIS A 66 -4.47 19.77 -3.30
CA HIS A 66 -4.32 18.52 -4.02
C HIS A 66 -4.02 18.77 -5.51
N ALA A 67 -4.72 19.69 -6.16
CA ALA A 67 -4.47 20.04 -7.56
C ALA A 67 -3.05 20.57 -7.78
N LEU A 68 -2.57 21.45 -6.89
CA LEU A 68 -1.19 21.96 -6.91
C LEU A 68 -0.17 20.82 -6.77
N MET A 69 -0.31 19.96 -5.74
CA MET A 69 0.57 18.82 -5.53
C MET A 69 0.56 17.87 -6.73
N ARG A 70 -0.62 17.61 -7.32
CA ARG A 70 -0.73 16.72 -8.47
C ARG A 70 -0.07 17.32 -9.71
N ARG A 71 -0.19 18.63 -9.93
CA ARG A 71 0.51 19.32 -11.03
C ARG A 71 2.02 19.21 -10.92
N MET A 72 2.56 19.26 -9.69
CA MET A 72 4.00 19.15 -9.45
C MET A 72 4.51 17.71 -9.53
N LEU A 73 3.78 16.74 -8.97
CA LEU A 73 4.27 15.36 -8.84
C LEU A 73 3.88 14.44 -10.00
N ALA A 74 2.70 14.61 -10.61
CA ALA A 74 2.22 13.67 -11.62
C ALA A 74 3.14 13.50 -12.85
N PRO A 75 3.85 14.53 -13.35
CA PRO A 75 4.79 14.36 -14.46
C PRO A 75 5.91 13.35 -14.14
N GLU A 76 6.41 13.39 -12.90
CA GLU A 76 7.48 12.51 -12.41
C GLU A 76 7.03 11.04 -12.33
N PHE A 77 5.73 10.79 -12.19
CA PHE A 77 5.12 9.45 -12.13
C PHE A 77 4.31 9.10 -13.39
N SER A 78 4.50 9.82 -14.49
CA SER A 78 3.80 9.53 -15.75
C SER A 78 4.13 8.12 -16.24
N ALA A 79 3.17 7.46 -16.91
CA ALA A 79 3.37 6.09 -17.40
C ALA A 79 4.62 5.95 -18.27
N LYS A 80 4.85 6.91 -19.17
CA LYS A 80 6.05 6.96 -20.02
C LYS A 80 7.35 7.00 -19.20
N ARG A 81 7.37 7.80 -18.13
CA ARG A 81 8.58 7.92 -17.29
C ARG A 81 8.79 6.67 -16.43
N MET A 82 7.74 6.13 -15.83
CA MET A 82 7.85 4.88 -15.05
C MET A 82 8.26 3.72 -15.94
N GLU A 83 7.82 3.69 -17.19
CA GLU A 83 8.28 2.70 -18.18
C GLU A 83 9.79 2.83 -18.45
N SER A 84 10.34 4.05 -18.51
CA SER A 84 11.79 4.23 -18.66
C SER A 84 12.61 3.75 -17.46
N MET A 85 12.00 3.57 -16.28
CA MET A 85 12.66 2.96 -15.12
C MET A 85 12.72 1.43 -15.19
N ARG A 86 11.99 0.78 -16.10
CA ARG A 86 11.89 -0.68 -16.18
C ARG A 86 13.25 -1.40 -16.17
N PRO A 87 14.27 -0.99 -16.96
CA PRO A 87 15.57 -1.66 -16.94
C PRO A 87 16.24 -1.64 -15.56
N ARG A 88 16.05 -0.55 -14.81
CA ARG A 88 16.61 -0.42 -13.47
C ARG A 88 15.85 -1.24 -12.44
N VAL A 89 14.52 -1.22 -12.50
CA VAL A 89 13.67 -2.07 -11.65
C VAL A 89 14.00 -3.55 -11.87
N ARG A 90 14.18 -3.98 -13.12
CA ARG A 90 14.62 -5.33 -13.47
C ARG A 90 15.94 -5.71 -12.81
N HIS A 91 16.92 -4.82 -12.85
CA HIS A 91 18.21 -5.05 -12.23
C HIS A 91 18.09 -5.22 -10.71
N LEU A 92 17.34 -4.33 -10.03
CA LEU A 92 17.08 -4.46 -8.59
C LEU A 92 16.34 -5.76 -8.24
N VAL A 93 15.37 -6.18 -9.05
CA VAL A 93 14.68 -7.47 -8.88
C VAL A 93 15.68 -8.63 -8.99
N ASN A 94 16.55 -8.62 -10.01
CA ASN A 94 17.54 -9.67 -10.21
C ASN A 94 18.53 -9.77 -9.05
N ASP A 95 19.04 -8.63 -8.57
CA ASP A 95 19.97 -8.58 -7.43
C ASP A 95 19.31 -9.17 -6.16
N LEU A 96 18.06 -8.77 -5.87
CA LEU A 96 17.33 -9.28 -4.71
C LEU A 96 17.02 -10.78 -4.83
N LEU A 97 16.79 -11.28 -6.05
CA LEU A 97 16.59 -12.71 -6.30
C LEU A 97 17.92 -13.49 -6.22
N ASP A 98 19.05 -12.91 -6.65
CA ASP A 98 20.37 -13.50 -6.47
C ASP A 98 20.71 -13.64 -4.99
N ASP A 99 20.42 -12.62 -4.20
CA ASP A 99 20.60 -12.64 -2.75
C ASP A 99 19.66 -13.65 -2.07
N LEU A 100 18.41 -13.76 -2.53
CA LEU A 100 17.47 -14.78 -2.08
C LEU A 100 18.02 -16.19 -2.34
N VAL A 101 18.54 -16.45 -3.54
CA VAL A 101 19.13 -17.75 -3.90
C VAL A 101 20.35 -18.05 -3.04
N ARG A 102 21.23 -17.07 -2.83
CA ARG A 102 22.44 -17.21 -2.01
C ARG A 102 22.14 -17.51 -0.54
N GLN A 103 21.04 -16.99 0.00
CA GLN A 103 20.58 -17.30 1.37
C GLN A 103 20.13 -18.76 1.53
N GLY A 104 19.77 -19.42 0.44
CA GLY A 104 19.25 -20.80 0.45
C GLY A 104 17.78 -20.88 0.81
N GLN A 105 17.20 -22.07 0.63
CA GLN A 105 15.78 -22.33 0.87
C GLN A 105 15.54 -23.22 2.10
N PRO A 106 14.43 -23.03 2.84
CA PRO A 106 13.39 -22.01 2.62
C PRO A 106 13.81 -20.61 3.07
N ALA A 107 13.32 -19.58 2.38
CA ALA A 107 13.60 -18.17 2.69
C ALA A 107 12.33 -17.31 2.77
N ASP A 108 12.38 -16.20 3.51
CA ASP A 108 11.25 -15.27 3.65
C ASP A 108 11.25 -14.24 2.50
N PHE A 109 10.47 -14.51 1.45
CA PHE A 109 10.38 -13.67 0.25
C PHE A 109 9.97 -12.23 0.56
N ARG A 110 9.16 -12.03 1.61
CA ARG A 110 8.76 -10.68 2.02
C ARG A 110 9.98 -9.87 2.45
N LYS A 111 10.84 -10.45 3.30
CA LYS A 111 12.02 -9.76 3.82
C LYS A 111 13.08 -9.58 2.74
N ALA A 112 13.29 -10.62 1.93
CA ALA A 112 14.34 -10.65 0.92
C ALA A 112 14.01 -9.81 -0.32
N VAL A 113 12.73 -9.74 -0.75
CA VAL A 113 12.36 -9.14 -2.05
C VAL A 113 11.21 -8.12 -1.91
N SER A 114 10.04 -8.54 -1.42
CA SER A 114 8.82 -7.70 -1.52
C SER A 114 8.88 -6.41 -0.69
N PHE A 115 9.60 -6.42 0.43
CA PHE A 115 9.80 -5.25 1.27
C PHE A 115 10.91 -4.32 0.76
N PRO A 116 12.13 -4.82 0.45
CA PRO A 116 13.21 -3.95 -0.01
C PRO A 116 12.98 -3.36 -1.41
N LEU A 117 12.37 -4.10 -2.35
CA LEU A 117 12.25 -3.65 -3.74
C LEU A 117 11.56 -2.29 -3.88
N PRO A 118 10.34 -2.05 -3.35
CA PRO A 118 9.68 -0.75 -3.51
C PRO A 118 10.43 0.39 -2.83
N VAL A 119 11.16 0.10 -1.73
CA VAL A 119 11.98 1.08 -1.02
C VAL A 119 13.18 1.50 -1.87
N LEU A 120 13.89 0.54 -2.47
CA LEU A 120 15.02 0.80 -3.36
C LEU A 120 14.59 1.59 -4.60
N VAL A 121 13.49 1.17 -5.24
CA VAL A 121 12.96 1.82 -6.45
C VAL A 121 12.54 3.26 -6.17
N ILE A 122 11.81 3.52 -5.07
CA ILE A 122 11.38 4.88 -4.75
C ILE A 122 12.54 5.77 -4.30
N CYS A 123 13.51 5.23 -3.55
CA CYS A 123 14.74 5.95 -3.20
C CYS A 123 15.48 6.39 -4.46
N GLU A 124 15.58 5.52 -5.46
CA GLU A 124 16.24 5.84 -6.72
C GLU A 124 15.46 6.87 -7.55
N LEU A 125 14.14 6.74 -7.64
CA LEU A 125 13.31 7.75 -8.30
C LEU A 125 13.44 9.14 -7.63
N LEU A 126 13.60 9.17 -6.30
CA LEU A 126 13.80 10.39 -5.53
C LEU A 126 15.25 10.91 -5.55
N GLY A 127 16.20 10.17 -6.15
CA GLY A 127 17.62 10.52 -6.17
C GLY A 127 18.30 10.41 -4.80
N VAL A 128 17.79 9.55 -3.91
CA VAL A 128 18.43 9.27 -2.62
C VAL A 128 19.72 8.47 -2.87
N PRO A 129 20.88 8.93 -2.35
CA PRO A 129 22.14 8.20 -2.48
C PRO A 129 22.06 6.80 -1.87
N ALA A 130 22.74 5.82 -2.48
CA ALA A 130 22.71 4.43 -2.03
C ALA A 130 23.17 4.26 -0.57
N ASP A 131 24.14 5.06 -0.13
CA ASP A 131 24.66 5.04 1.25
C ASP A 131 23.65 5.55 2.29
N ASP A 132 22.65 6.33 1.87
CA ASP A 132 21.60 6.88 2.73
C ASP A 132 20.34 6.00 2.76
N VAL A 133 20.30 4.93 1.96
CA VAL A 133 19.23 3.93 2.02
C VAL A 133 19.44 3.12 3.30
N ILE A 134 18.63 3.41 4.32
CA ILE A 134 18.63 2.64 5.57
C ILE A 134 18.32 1.18 5.24
N SER A 135 19.33 0.32 5.33
CA SER A 135 19.12 -1.12 5.20
C SER A 135 18.19 -1.59 6.33
N PRO A 136 17.06 -2.25 6.02
CA PRO A 136 16.13 -2.75 7.03
C PRO A 136 16.72 -3.83 7.95
N HIS A 137 17.94 -4.31 7.66
CA HIS A 137 18.56 -5.47 8.29
C HIS A 137 19.60 -5.16 9.37
N ASP A 138 19.91 -3.90 9.68
CA ASP A 138 20.92 -3.58 10.69
C ASP A 138 20.37 -2.70 11.84
N PRO A 139 19.88 -3.31 12.94
CA PRO A 139 19.50 -2.58 14.15
C PRO A 139 20.72 -2.07 14.96
N GLY A 140 21.96 -2.29 14.49
CA GLY A 140 23.20 -1.98 15.20
C GLY A 140 24.23 -1.14 14.41
N SER A 141 23.93 -0.70 13.18
CA SER A 141 24.86 0.14 12.40
C SER A 141 25.02 1.50 13.05
N THR A 142 26.05 1.69 13.86
CA THR A 142 26.54 2.99 14.31
C THR A 142 27.27 3.70 13.17
N ARG A 143 26.60 3.90 12.02
CA ARG A 143 27.11 4.75 10.96
C ARG A 143 26.61 6.16 11.22
N THR A 144 27.42 6.92 11.95
CA THR A 144 27.16 8.33 12.29
C THR A 144 26.90 9.13 11.01
N PRO A 145 25.72 9.75 10.81
CA PRO A 145 25.53 10.65 9.69
C PRO A 145 26.44 11.86 9.91
N VAL A 146 27.37 12.07 8.97
CA VAL A 146 28.23 13.25 8.98
C VAL A 146 27.34 14.50 8.86
N SER A 147 27.63 15.46 9.71
CA SER A 147 26.80 16.62 10.03
C SER A 147 26.48 17.55 8.84
N ARG A 148 25.20 17.95 8.68
CA ARG A 148 24.73 19.34 8.97
C ARG A 148 23.26 19.59 8.55
N ARG A 149 22.47 19.96 9.56
CA ARG A 149 21.29 20.88 9.57
C ARG A 149 20.18 20.66 8.52
N SER A 150 19.19 19.84 8.86
CA SER A 150 17.80 20.31 9.02
C SER A 150 17.06 19.40 10.00
N ARG A 151 16.31 19.98 10.93
CA ARG A 151 15.54 19.25 11.93
C ARG A 151 14.22 18.82 11.31
N SER A 152 13.94 17.52 11.27
CA SER A 152 12.58 16.99 11.31
C SER A 152 12.63 15.53 11.75
N SER A 153 12.24 15.31 12.99
CA SER A 153 12.11 14.02 13.67
C SER A 153 11.17 13.08 12.92
N ALA A 154 11.68 11.96 12.44
CA ALA A 154 10.89 10.76 12.17
C ALA A 154 10.64 10.03 13.48
N PRO A 155 9.41 9.56 13.76
CA PRO A 155 9.21 8.49 14.72
C PRO A 155 8.73 7.23 14.00
N ALA A 156 9.54 6.18 14.09
CA ALA A 156 9.04 4.83 14.26
C ALA A 156 8.50 4.70 15.69
N CYS A 157 7.35 4.05 15.91
CA CYS A 157 7.16 3.24 17.12
C CYS A 157 5.92 2.34 17.02
N CYS A 158 6.12 1.10 17.46
CA CYS A 158 5.14 0.04 17.65
C CYS A 158 4.06 0.41 18.69
N SER A 159 2.86 -0.17 18.56
CA SER A 159 1.98 -0.43 19.72
C SER A 159 0.99 -1.55 19.41
N ARG A 160 0.73 -2.39 20.42
CA ARG A 160 -0.18 -3.56 20.42
C ARG A 160 -1.64 -3.16 20.23
N ALA A 161 -2.40 -4.07 19.63
CA ALA A 161 -3.82 -3.93 19.36
C ALA A 161 -4.73 -4.82 20.21
N THR A 162 -5.95 -4.33 20.38
CA THR A 162 -7.16 -5.13 20.56
C THR A 162 -8.12 -4.85 19.38
N ARG A 163 -8.80 -5.92 18.92
CA ARG A 163 -9.74 -6.15 17.78
C ARG A 163 -10.61 -4.94 17.34
N ARG A 164 -11.07 -4.69 16.09
CA ARG A 164 -10.80 -5.04 14.65
C ARG A 164 -11.69 -4.09 13.78
N PRO A 165 -11.19 -3.45 12.70
CA PRO A 165 -11.65 -3.74 11.33
C PRO A 165 -10.50 -3.87 10.30
N SER A 166 -10.81 -4.34 9.09
CA SER A 166 -9.88 -4.97 8.11
C SER A 166 -9.14 -3.99 7.14
N PRO A 167 -7.96 -4.40 6.58
CA PRO A 167 -7.00 -3.52 5.89
C PRO A 167 -7.29 -3.26 4.39
N ARG A 168 -8.56 -3.25 3.95
CA ARG A 168 -8.93 -3.11 2.52
C ARG A 168 -9.64 -1.79 2.17
N SER A 169 -9.64 -0.81 3.07
CA SER A 169 -10.47 0.38 2.95
C SER A 169 -9.65 1.64 2.70
N THR A 170 -10.02 2.41 1.67
CA THR A 170 -9.63 3.82 1.56
C THR A 170 -10.54 4.65 2.45
N VAL A 171 -9.97 5.61 3.18
CA VAL A 171 -10.71 6.44 4.13
C VAL A 171 -11.02 7.79 3.51
N ALA A 172 -12.30 8.15 3.49
CA ALA A 172 -12.75 9.52 3.25
C ALA A 172 -13.49 10.03 4.49
N ALA A 173 -13.21 11.25 4.93
CA ALA A 173 -13.95 11.92 5.98
C ALA A 173 -14.87 12.98 5.35
N ILE A 174 -16.12 13.07 5.81
CA ILE A 174 -17.02 14.18 5.53
C ILE A 174 -17.52 14.68 6.86
N ASP A 175 -17.39 15.97 7.17
CA ASP A 175 -18.17 16.79 8.12
C ASP A 175 -18.58 16.17 9.50
N ARG A 176 -19.27 15.03 9.55
CA ARG A 176 -19.63 14.28 10.77
C ARG A 176 -19.50 12.74 10.67
N ALA A 177 -18.90 12.20 9.60
CA ALA A 177 -18.80 10.76 9.39
C ALA A 177 -17.48 10.35 8.71
N VAL A 178 -16.92 9.24 9.17
CA VAL A 178 -15.85 8.51 8.46
C VAL A 178 -16.50 7.57 7.44
N MET A 179 -16.01 7.55 6.21
CA MET A 179 -16.36 6.57 5.19
C MET A 179 -15.18 5.63 4.91
N LEU A 180 -15.47 4.34 4.94
CA LEU A 180 -14.54 3.27 4.59
C LEU A 180 -14.96 2.71 3.22
N LEU A 181 -14.14 2.99 2.22
CA LEU A 181 -14.38 2.58 0.84
C LEU A 181 -13.57 1.33 0.53
N SER A 182 -14.23 0.19 0.34
CA SER A 182 -13.52 -1.04 -0.01
C SER A 182 -13.03 -0.98 -1.45
N ILE A 183 -11.72 -0.91 -1.64
CA ILE A 183 -11.09 -0.93 -2.96
C ILE A 183 -10.63 -2.36 -3.27
N HIS A 184 -11.12 -2.91 -4.37
CA HIS A 184 -10.94 -4.33 -4.69
C HIS A 184 -10.41 -4.54 -6.12
N PRO A 185 -9.72 -5.68 -6.36
CA PRO A 185 -9.19 -6.05 -7.67
C PRO A 185 -10.27 -6.44 -8.71
N GLY A 186 -11.50 -5.91 -8.62
CA GLY A 186 -12.58 -6.15 -9.58
C GLY A 186 -13.95 -5.69 -9.07
N GLN A 187 -15.02 -6.07 -9.77
CA GLN A 187 -16.43 -5.86 -9.36
C GLN A 187 -16.87 -6.83 -8.25
N TRP A 188 -15.99 -7.09 -7.29
CA TRP A 188 -16.23 -8.07 -6.25
C TRP A 188 -17.07 -7.48 -5.10
N GLN A 189 -18.01 -8.28 -4.59
CA GLN A 189 -18.78 -7.95 -3.40
C GLN A 189 -18.01 -8.40 -2.16
N THR A 190 -17.66 -7.45 -1.29
CA THR A 190 -17.02 -7.75 0.00
C THR A 190 -17.92 -8.70 0.81
N PRO A 191 -17.40 -9.77 1.46
CA PRO A 191 -18.19 -10.68 2.25
C PRO A 191 -18.79 -9.93 3.43
N GLU A 192 -19.83 -10.51 4.03
CA GLU A 192 -20.43 -9.93 5.24
C GLU A 192 -19.40 -9.83 6.37
N ASP A 193 -18.54 -10.85 6.51
CA ASP A 193 -17.35 -10.82 7.37
C ASP A 193 -16.18 -10.09 6.68
N PRO A 194 -15.71 -8.94 7.22
CA PRO A 194 -14.59 -8.17 6.67
C PRO A 194 -13.23 -8.89 6.78
N ASP A 195 -13.12 -9.95 7.58
CA ASP A 195 -11.93 -10.76 7.76
C ASP A 195 -11.96 -12.10 7.03
N ALA A 196 -13.14 -12.51 6.55
CA ALA A 196 -13.29 -13.69 5.72
C ALA A 196 -12.37 -13.57 4.50
N VAL A 197 -11.58 -14.62 4.27
CA VAL A 197 -10.91 -14.81 2.99
C VAL A 197 -12.01 -15.23 2.03
N PRO A 198 -12.41 -14.40 1.06
CA PRO A 198 -13.28 -14.90 0.00
C PRO A 198 -12.62 -16.12 -0.62
N ALA A 199 -13.41 -17.16 -0.87
CA ALA A 199 -13.00 -18.26 -1.71
C ALA A 199 -12.80 -17.73 -3.15
N VAL A 200 -11.65 -17.11 -3.41
CA VAL A 200 -11.19 -16.85 -4.77
C VAL A 200 -10.63 -18.18 -5.26
N SER A 201 -11.52 -19.04 -5.72
CA SER A 201 -11.13 -20.34 -6.28
C SER A 201 -10.51 -20.20 -7.67
N THR A 202 -10.63 -19.03 -8.32
CA THR A 202 -10.12 -18.80 -9.67
C THR A 202 -9.66 -17.36 -9.85
N VAL A 203 -8.38 -17.17 -10.16
CA VAL A 203 -7.85 -15.92 -10.72
C VAL A 203 -7.92 -16.05 -12.23
N VAL A 204 -8.93 -15.45 -12.85
CA VAL A 204 -8.97 -15.29 -14.30
C VAL A 204 -8.19 -14.02 -14.62
N LEU A 205 -7.17 -14.09 -15.46
CA LEU A 205 -6.46 -12.92 -16.00
C LEU A 205 -7.31 -12.33 -17.13
N PRO A 206 -8.15 -11.29 -16.91
CA PRO A 206 -9.06 -10.82 -17.94
C PRO A 206 -8.30 -9.84 -18.84
N VAL A 207 -8.68 -9.82 -20.13
CA VAL A 207 -8.13 -8.90 -21.14
C VAL A 207 -8.43 -7.43 -20.80
N ALA A 208 -9.43 -7.17 -19.93
CA ALA A 208 -9.64 -5.89 -19.25
C ALA A 208 -10.40 -6.09 -17.92
N ASN A 209 -9.88 -5.53 -16.83
CA ASN A 209 -10.53 -5.56 -15.50
C ASN A 209 -10.59 -4.13 -14.93
N PRO A 210 -11.77 -3.49 -14.86
CA PRO A 210 -11.91 -2.12 -14.34
C PRO A 210 -11.87 -2.10 -12.80
N HIS A 211 -10.79 -2.59 -12.20
CA HIS A 211 -10.62 -2.66 -10.75
C HIS A 211 -10.35 -1.29 -10.11
N LEU A 212 -10.60 -1.18 -8.80
CA LEU A 212 -10.43 0.07 -8.03
C LEU A 212 -9.21 0.04 -7.09
N SER A 213 -8.32 -0.96 -7.21
CA SER A 213 -7.15 -1.13 -6.32
C SER A 213 -6.21 0.07 -6.24
N PHE A 214 -6.18 0.91 -7.28
CA PHE A 214 -5.42 2.17 -7.30
C PHE A 214 -6.29 3.41 -7.03
N GLY A 215 -7.48 3.22 -6.46
CA GLY A 215 -8.48 4.27 -6.31
C GLY A 215 -9.10 4.70 -7.64
N HIS A 216 -9.86 5.79 -7.60
CA HIS A 216 -10.53 6.37 -8.76
C HIS A 216 -10.67 7.89 -8.57
N GLY A 217 -10.98 8.61 -9.66
CA GLY A 217 -11.13 10.05 -9.64
C GLY A 217 -9.81 10.80 -9.43
N PHE A 218 -9.91 12.02 -8.94
CA PHE A 218 -8.77 12.93 -8.84
C PHE A 218 -7.72 12.51 -7.80
N ARG A 219 -8.11 11.69 -6.81
CA ARG A 219 -7.19 11.11 -5.81
C ARG A 219 -6.69 9.70 -6.17
N SER A 220 -6.83 9.29 -7.42
CA SER A 220 -6.24 8.03 -7.91
C SER A 220 -4.73 7.98 -7.62
N CYS A 221 -4.21 6.78 -7.34
CA CYS A 221 -2.82 6.59 -6.96
C CYS A 221 -1.88 7.15 -8.04
N VAL A 222 -1.05 8.14 -7.64
CA VAL A 222 -0.07 8.75 -8.54
C VAL A 222 1.02 7.75 -8.95
N GLY A 223 1.39 6.84 -8.05
CA GLY A 223 2.41 5.80 -8.29
C GLY A 223 1.89 4.53 -8.96
N ALA A 224 0.62 4.48 -9.41
CA ALA A 224 0.07 3.28 -10.04
C ALA A 224 0.89 2.77 -11.25
N PRO A 225 1.46 3.62 -12.13
CA PRO A 225 2.29 3.14 -13.22
C PRO A 225 3.59 2.48 -12.72
N LEU A 226 4.24 3.04 -11.70
CA LEU A 226 5.46 2.48 -11.11
C LEU A 226 5.20 1.11 -10.48
N ALA A 227 4.13 1.01 -9.67
CA ALA A 227 3.74 -0.23 -9.02
C ALA A 227 3.44 -1.36 -10.03
N ARG A 228 2.94 -1.01 -11.23
CA ARG A 228 2.74 -1.98 -12.31
C ARG A 228 4.05 -2.44 -12.93
N VAL A 229 5.03 -1.55 -13.09
CA VAL A 229 6.38 -1.92 -13.56
C VAL A 229 7.06 -2.85 -12.55
N GLU A 230 7.08 -2.48 -11.26
CA GLU A 230 7.64 -3.32 -10.19
C GLU A 230 7.02 -4.71 -10.14
N LEU A 231 5.69 -4.80 -10.19
CA LEU A 231 4.98 -6.07 -10.17
C LEU A 231 5.26 -6.90 -11.43
N ALA A 232 5.27 -6.28 -12.61
CA ALA A 232 5.54 -6.97 -13.86
C ALA A 232 6.95 -7.57 -13.87
N GLU A 233 7.98 -6.78 -13.53
CA GLU A 233 9.37 -7.24 -13.51
C GLU A 233 9.59 -8.34 -12.46
N THR A 234 8.96 -8.21 -11.28
CA THR A 234 9.06 -9.24 -10.24
C THR A 234 8.43 -10.55 -10.70
N LEU A 235 7.22 -10.50 -11.26
CA LEU A 235 6.52 -11.71 -11.71
C LEU A 235 7.21 -12.34 -12.92
N GLU A 236 7.66 -11.54 -13.89
CA GLU A 236 8.43 -12.01 -15.05
C GLU A 236 9.72 -12.70 -14.61
N ALA A 237 10.47 -12.12 -13.69
CA ALA A 237 11.70 -12.72 -13.17
C ALA A 237 11.42 -14.04 -12.42
N LEU A 238 10.35 -14.11 -11.61
CA LEU A 238 9.99 -15.33 -10.89
C LEU A 238 9.65 -16.49 -11.84
N VAL A 239 8.88 -16.24 -12.90
CA VAL A 239 8.45 -17.31 -13.83
C VAL A 239 9.52 -17.68 -14.85
N THR A 240 10.48 -16.80 -15.11
CA THR A 240 11.58 -17.08 -16.06
C THR A 240 12.78 -17.72 -15.40
N ARG A 241 13.08 -17.37 -14.14
CA ARG A 241 14.25 -17.87 -13.40
C ARG A 241 14.05 -19.23 -12.76
N PHE A 242 12.84 -19.51 -12.29
CA PHE A 242 12.55 -20.72 -11.51
C PHE A 242 11.61 -21.65 -12.26
N THR A 243 11.99 -22.92 -12.41
CA THR A 243 11.11 -23.98 -12.95
C THR A 243 9.98 -24.33 -11.98
N ALA A 244 10.22 -24.14 -10.68
CA ALA A 244 9.20 -24.20 -9.66
C ALA A 244 9.45 -23.10 -8.62
N PHE A 245 8.41 -22.35 -8.24
CA PHE A 245 8.48 -21.37 -7.15
C PHE A 245 7.18 -21.42 -6.37
N GLY A 246 7.24 -21.61 -5.05
CA GLY A 246 6.04 -21.82 -4.25
C GLY A 246 6.23 -21.68 -2.76
N LEU A 247 5.12 -21.77 -2.02
CA LEU A 247 5.12 -21.68 -0.58
C LEU A 247 5.90 -22.85 0.04
N ALA A 248 6.77 -22.53 1.00
CA ALA A 248 7.40 -23.50 1.88
C ALA A 248 6.52 -23.68 3.12
N GLY A 249 5.58 -24.61 3.04
CA GLY A 249 4.62 -24.90 4.11
C GLY A 249 3.17 -24.81 3.63
N ASP A 250 2.26 -24.86 4.60
CA ASP A 250 0.82 -24.78 4.33
C ASP A 250 0.29 -23.35 4.43
N LEU A 251 -0.71 -23.01 3.61
CA LEU A 251 -1.32 -21.67 3.60
C LEU A 251 -1.90 -21.26 4.96
N SER A 252 -2.39 -22.22 5.76
CA SER A 252 -2.94 -21.95 7.10
C SER A 252 -1.89 -21.44 8.10
N THR A 253 -0.60 -21.65 7.81
CA THR A 253 0.51 -21.16 8.66
C THR A 253 0.79 -19.68 8.48
N LEU A 254 0.27 -19.07 7.40
CA LEU A 254 0.50 -17.67 7.11
C LEU A 254 -0.31 -16.77 8.04
N SER A 255 0.38 -15.90 8.76
CA SER A 255 -0.26 -14.87 9.57
C SER A 255 -0.43 -13.58 8.78
N ARG A 256 -1.63 -13.00 8.83
CA ARG A 256 -1.92 -11.69 8.21
C ARG A 256 -1.40 -10.56 9.08
N ARG A 257 -0.93 -9.50 8.43
CA ARG A 257 -0.62 -8.24 9.11
C ARG A 257 -1.90 -7.45 9.30
N THR A 258 -2.42 -7.45 10.52
CA THR A 258 -3.64 -6.73 10.90
C THR A 258 -3.36 -5.29 11.32
N GLU A 259 -2.13 -5.03 11.78
CA GLU A 259 -1.75 -3.75 12.41
C GLU A 259 -1.36 -2.66 11.42
N GLN A 260 -1.17 -3.00 10.15
CA GLN A 260 -0.85 -2.02 9.12
C GLN A 260 -2.06 -1.68 8.26
N LEU A 261 -2.03 -0.45 7.73
CA LEU A 261 -3.06 0.04 6.81
C LEU A 261 -3.06 -0.74 5.50
N VAL A 262 -1.87 -1.11 5.02
CA VAL A 262 -1.68 -1.97 3.85
C VAL A 262 -1.65 -3.41 4.33
N GLY A 263 -2.49 -4.26 3.72
CA GLY A 263 -2.56 -5.68 4.03
C GLY A 263 -1.28 -6.45 3.67
N GLY A 264 -1.37 -7.77 3.75
CA GLY A 264 -0.27 -8.70 3.45
C GLY A 264 -0.05 -9.72 4.56
N VAL A 265 0.96 -10.57 4.37
CA VAL A 265 1.39 -11.59 5.34
C VAL A 265 2.59 -11.10 6.15
N ALA A 266 2.76 -11.59 7.37
CA ALA A 266 3.88 -11.21 8.23
C ALA A 266 5.21 -11.77 7.70
N GLN A 267 5.15 -12.98 7.16
CA GLN A 267 6.26 -13.70 6.52
C GLN A 267 5.71 -14.45 5.32
N LEU A 268 6.54 -14.65 4.29
CA LEU A 268 6.20 -15.43 3.13
C LEU A 268 7.33 -16.44 2.86
N PRO A 269 7.34 -17.58 3.58
CA PRO A 269 8.36 -18.61 3.39
C PRO A 269 8.19 -19.28 2.02
N VAL A 270 9.22 -19.26 1.19
CA VAL A 270 9.20 -19.81 -0.17
C VAL A 270 10.28 -20.86 -0.37
N ARG A 271 10.04 -21.73 -1.34
CA ARG A 271 10.96 -22.73 -1.89
C ARG A 271 10.90 -22.66 -3.41
N TRP A 272 11.98 -23.07 -4.06
CA TRP A 272 12.11 -23.03 -5.50
C TRP A 272 12.99 -24.16 -6.07
N THR A 273 12.91 -24.31 -7.38
CA THR A 273 13.81 -25.08 -8.21
C THR A 273 14.29 -24.14 -9.31
N GLU A 274 15.61 -24.00 -9.46
CA GLU A 274 16.19 -23.18 -10.52
C GLU A 274 16.00 -23.86 -11.88
N ALA A 275 15.99 -23.04 -12.94
CA ALA A 275 15.83 -23.50 -14.31
C ALA A 275 17.10 -24.12 -14.91
#